data_AF-A0A533W8Q4-F1
#
_entry.id   AF-A0A533W8Q4-F1
#
_cell.length_a   1.000
_cell.length_b   1.000
_cell.length_c   1.000
_cell.angle_alpha   90.00
_cell.angle_beta   90.00
_cell.angle_gamma   90.00
#
_symmetry.space_group_name_H-M   'P 1'
#
loop_
_entity.id
_entity.type
_entity.pdbx_description
1 polymer ?
#
loop_
_entity_poly.entity_id
_entity_poly.type
_entity_poly.pdbx_seq_one_letter_code
_entity_poly.pdbx_strand_id
1 'polypeptide(L)'
;MGEKRVKAAKELLERYAGHAMPALALKDNKDNKWEPVGEETLYAIIREDAGYMIAFCDRNGIAKSIAQWFSEDVKNDIIARIKVEQNMEEYFGKLSLPI
;
A
#
# COMPACT_ATOMS: atom_id res chain seq x y z
N MET A 1 -16.53 -3.35 -6.05
CA MET A 1 -16.03 -1.99 -5.74
C MET A 1 -14.61 -2.02 -5.17
N GLY A 2 -14.32 -2.86 -4.16
CA GLY A 2 -12.97 -3.02 -3.59
C GLY A 2 -11.89 -3.45 -4.59
N GLU A 3 -12.17 -4.41 -5.47
CA GLU A 3 -11.22 -4.84 -6.51
C GLU A 3 -10.76 -3.71 -7.44
N LYS A 4 -11.65 -2.79 -7.82
CA LYS A 4 -11.28 -1.62 -8.63
C LYS A 4 -10.32 -0.71 -7.88
N ARG A 5 -10.51 -0.54 -6.56
CA ARG A 5 -9.65 0.28 -5.69
C ARG A 5 -8.27 -0.37 -5.54
N VAL A 6 -8.22 -1.69 -5.38
CA VAL A 6 -6.97 -2.47 -5.37
C VAL A 6 -6.24 -2.36 -6.70
N LYS A 7 -6.94 -2.52 -7.83
CA LYS A 7 -6.33 -2.41 -9.14
C LYS A 7 -5.73 -1.02 -9.39
N ALA A 8 -6.46 0.04 -9.03
CA ALA A 8 -5.95 1.40 -9.14
C ALA A 8 -4.73 1.64 -8.25
N ALA A 9 -4.74 1.15 -7.00
CA ALA A 9 -3.59 1.23 -6.10
C ALA A 9 -2.39 0.45 -6.64
N LYS A 10 -2.61 -0.75 -7.19
CA LYS A 10 -1.57 -1.57 -7.80
C LYS A 10 -0.93 -0.86 -8.99
N GLU A 11 -1.73 -0.40 -9.94
CA GLU A 11 -1.23 0.32 -11.13
C GLU A 11 -0.47 1.60 -10.74
N LEU A 12 -0.94 2.32 -9.70
CA LEU A 12 -0.24 3.50 -9.20
C LEU A 12 1.11 3.13 -8.58
N LEU A 13 1.16 2.11 -7.71
CA LEU A 13 2.39 1.68 -7.07
C LEU A 13 3.40 1.15 -8.10
N GLU A 14 2.92 0.38 -9.08
CA GLU A 14 3.71 -0.20 -10.16
C GLU A 14 4.40 0.88 -11.01
N ARG A 15 3.79 2.07 -11.20
CA ARG A 15 4.44 3.20 -11.89
C ARG A 15 5.68 3.73 -11.19
N TYR A 16 5.74 3.62 -9.86
CA TYR A 16 6.88 4.11 -9.07
C TYR A 16 7.86 2.99 -8.74
N ALA A 17 7.34 1.82 -8.38
CA ALA A 17 8.09 0.67 -7.87
C ALA A 17 8.53 -0.31 -8.98
N GLY A 18 8.03 -0.14 -10.21
CA GLY A 18 8.26 -1.05 -11.34
C GLY A 18 7.43 -2.34 -11.27
N HIS A 19 7.37 -2.98 -10.11
CA HIS A 19 6.55 -4.16 -9.87
C HIS A 19 5.77 -4.02 -8.56
N ALA A 20 4.44 -4.22 -8.64
CA ALA A 20 3.54 -4.21 -7.50
C ALA A 20 2.51 -5.33 -7.60
N MET A 21 2.09 -5.87 -6.46
CA MET A 21 1.10 -6.93 -6.36
C MET A 21 -0.16 -6.40 -5.67
N PRO A 22 -1.36 -6.85 -6.10
CA PRO A 22 -2.59 -6.58 -5.36
C PRO A 22 -2.56 -7.33 -4.02
N ALA A 23 -3.12 -6.71 -2.97
CA ALA A 23 -3.12 -7.28 -1.62
C ALA A 23 -4.54 -7.64 -1.15
N LEU A 24 -5.22 -6.77 -0.40
CA LEU A 24 -6.55 -7.02 0.15
C LEU A 24 -7.59 -6.10 -0.47
N ALA A 25 -8.64 -6.68 -1.06
CA ALA A 25 -9.77 -5.94 -1.63
C ALA A 25 -10.90 -5.64 -0.64
N LEU A 26 -10.87 -6.32 0.52
CA LEU A 26 -11.91 -6.26 1.53
C LEU A 26 -11.29 -5.99 2.90
N LYS A 27 -12.07 -5.33 3.75
CA LYS A 27 -11.73 -5.08 5.14
C LYS A 27 -11.95 -6.35 5.96
N ASP A 28 -10.93 -6.77 6.69
CA ASP A 28 -11.08 -7.79 7.73
C ASP A 28 -11.59 -7.10 9.00
N ASN A 29 -12.92 -7.00 9.13
CA ASN A 29 -13.58 -6.53 10.34
C ASN A 29 -14.06 -7.76 11.12
N LYS A 30 -13.74 -7.81 12.43
CA LYS A 30 -14.17 -8.89 13.36
C LYS A 30 -15.69 -9.14 13.43
N ASP A 31 -16.48 -8.25 12.85
CA ASP A 31 -17.94 -8.30 12.79
C ASP A 31 -18.52 -9.13 11.63
N ASN A 32 -17.72 -9.97 10.96
CA ASN A 32 -18.18 -10.86 9.88
C ASN A 32 -18.83 -10.09 8.69
N LYS A 33 -18.54 -8.79 8.58
CA LYS A 33 -19.01 -7.90 7.52
C LYS A 33 -17.87 -7.62 6.55
N TRP A 34 -18.02 -8.12 5.33
CA TRP A 34 -17.12 -7.85 4.23
C TRP A 34 -17.40 -6.48 3.63
N GLU A 35 -16.63 -5.48 4.04
CA GLU A 35 -16.70 -4.14 3.46
C GLU A 35 -15.57 -3.95 2.44
N PRO A 36 -15.78 -3.20 1.35
CA PRO A 36 -14.70 -2.89 0.43
C PRO A 36 -13.64 -2.03 1.11
N VAL A 37 -12.37 -2.27 0.76
CA VAL A 37 -11.24 -1.43 1.21
C VAL A 37 -11.47 0.04 0.89
N GLY A 38 -10.99 0.97 1.73
CA GLY A 38 -11.24 2.41 1.62
C GLY A 38 -10.90 3.02 0.25
N GLU A 39 -11.44 4.21 -0.03
CA GLU A 39 -11.14 4.93 -1.29
C GLU A 39 -9.81 5.66 -1.21
N GLU A 40 -9.55 6.26 -0.05
CA GLU A 40 -8.32 6.96 0.28
C GLU A 40 -7.11 6.03 0.17
N THR A 41 -6.03 6.51 -0.42
CA THR A 41 -4.80 5.74 -0.58
C THR A 41 -3.70 6.46 0.17
N LEU A 42 -3.18 5.78 1.18
CA LEU A 42 -2.03 6.18 1.98
C LEU A 42 -0.86 5.27 1.62
N TYR A 43 0.37 5.75 1.78
CA TYR A 43 1.53 4.88 1.65
C TYR A 43 2.05 4.49 3.03
N ALA A 44 2.57 3.28 3.16
CA ALA A 44 3.18 2.78 4.37
C ALA A 44 4.52 2.12 4.03
N ILE A 45 5.46 2.20 4.97
CA ILE A 45 6.80 1.63 4.83
C ILE A 45 6.95 0.51 5.83
N ILE A 46 7.25 -0.69 5.33
CA ILE A 46 7.57 -1.86 6.14
C ILE A 46 9.09 -2.03 6.09
N ARG A 47 9.70 -2.19 7.26
CA ARG A 47 11.12 -2.48 7.40
C ARG A 47 11.31 -3.86 8.00
N GLU A 48 12.01 -4.71 7.29
CA GLU A 48 12.44 -6.03 7.74
C GLU A 48 13.93 -6.24 7.43
N ASP A 49 14.49 -7.37 7.85
CA ASP A 49 15.89 -7.72 7.57
C ASP A 49 16.17 -7.84 6.07
N ALA A 50 15.13 -8.16 5.28
CA ALA A 50 15.18 -8.21 3.81
C ALA A 50 15.25 -6.82 3.14
N GLY A 51 15.02 -5.73 3.89
CA GLY A 51 15.03 -4.35 3.39
C GLY A 51 13.73 -3.60 3.67
N TYR A 52 13.33 -2.75 2.73
CA TYR A 52 12.16 -1.90 2.85
C TYR A 52 11.12 -2.24 1.80
N MET A 53 9.87 -2.43 2.21
CA MET A 53 8.74 -2.62 1.30
C MET A 53 7.77 -1.46 1.43
N ILE A 54 7.27 -0.98 0.28
CA ILE A 54 6.27 0.07 0.22
C ILE A 54 4.92 -0.59 -0.03
N ALA A 55 3.93 -0.23 0.79
CA ALA A 55 2.56 -0.69 0.65
C ALA A 55 1.63 0.51 0.50
N PHE A 56 0.61 0.37 -0.34
CA PHE A 56 -0.53 1.28 -0.35
C PHE A 56 -1.66 0.69 0.46
N CYS A 57 -2.25 1.49 1.34
CA CYS A 57 -3.29 1.06 2.27
C CYS A 57 -4.40 2.11 2.39
N ASP A 58 -5.49 1.70 3.03
CA ASP A 58 -6.52 2.64 3.47
C ASP A 58 -6.23 3.17 4.88
N ARG A 59 -7.08 4.07 5.39
CA ARG A 59 -6.89 4.67 6.72
C ARG A 59 -6.96 3.67 7.89
N ASN A 60 -7.53 2.49 7.63
CA ASN A 60 -7.62 1.41 8.61
C ASN A 60 -6.38 0.51 8.57
N GLY A 61 -5.40 0.81 7.70
CA GLY A 61 -4.20 0.01 7.53
C GLY A 61 -4.38 -1.20 6.63
N ILE A 62 -5.49 -1.31 5.89
CA ILE A 62 -5.72 -2.46 5.02
C ILE A 62 -4.94 -2.27 3.73
N ALA A 63 -3.95 -3.14 3.49
CA ALA A 63 -3.10 -3.05 2.31
C ALA A 63 -3.90 -3.34 1.05
N LYS A 64 -3.93 -2.39 0.12
CA LYS A 64 -4.49 -2.54 -1.22
C LYS A 64 -3.47 -3.11 -2.20
N SER A 65 -2.22 -2.69 -2.08
CA SER A 65 -1.13 -3.16 -2.92
C SER A 65 0.19 -3.11 -2.18
N ILE A 66 1.11 -4.00 -2.54
CA ILE A 66 2.45 -4.10 -1.99
C ILE A 66 3.47 -4.12 -3.13
N ALA A 67 4.58 -3.43 -2.96
CA ALA A 67 5.70 -3.48 -3.89
C ALA A 67 6.67 -4.61 -3.52
N GLN A 68 7.69 -4.82 -4.33
CA GLN A 68 8.83 -5.64 -3.96
C GLN A 68 9.68 -5.00 -2.84
N TRP A 69 10.65 -5.76 -2.33
CA TRP A 69 11.64 -5.25 -1.38
C TRP A 69 12.67 -4.37 -2.08
N PHE A 70 13.04 -3.29 -1.40
CA PHE A 70 13.99 -2.29 -1.86
C PHE A 70 15.09 -2.03 -0.82
N SER A 71 16.24 -1.55 -1.29
CA SER A 71 17.21 -0.89 -0.43
C SER A 71 16.66 0.46 0.07
N GLU A 72 17.29 1.00 1.10
CA GLU A 72 16.89 2.28 1.69
C GLU A 72 16.91 3.43 0.68
N ASP A 73 17.95 3.51 -0.14
CA ASP A 73 18.13 4.55 -1.17
C ASP A 73 17.01 4.51 -2.21
N VAL A 74 16.68 3.31 -2.74
CA VAL A 74 15.62 3.15 -3.74
C VAL A 74 14.26 3.48 -3.14
N LYS A 75 14.00 3.03 -1.90
CA LYS A 75 12.78 3.40 -1.17
C LYS A 75 12.69 4.92 -0.99
N ASN A 76 13.78 5.60 -0.66
CA ASN A 76 13.78 7.05 -0.45
C ASN A 76 13.40 7.81 -1.74
N ASP A 77 13.96 7.41 -2.89
CA ASP A 77 13.62 7.98 -4.19
C ASP A 77 12.14 7.80 -4.52
N ILE A 78 11.62 6.58 -4.37
CA ILE A 78 10.21 6.26 -4.64
C ILE A 78 9.28 7.11 -3.77
N ILE A 79 9.54 7.20 -2.46
CA ILE A 79 8.71 7.98 -1.53
C ILE A 79 8.76 9.47 -1.86
N ALA A 80 9.93 10.00 -2.23
CA ALA A 80 10.06 11.40 -2.63
C ALA A 80 9.18 11.70 -3.86
N ARG A 81 9.20 10.82 -4.87
CA ARG A 81 8.36 10.96 -6.07
C ARG A 81 6.87 10.87 -5.77
N ILE A 82 6.46 9.90 -4.95
CA ILE A 82 5.06 9.75 -4.52
C ILE A 82 4.57 11.01 -3.79
N LYS A 83 5.37 11.57 -2.88
CA LYS A 83 5.02 12.80 -2.15
C LYS A 83 4.84 13.99 -3.09
N VAL A 84 5.76 14.17 -4.04
CA VAL A 84 5.72 15.29 -4.98
C VAL A 84 4.55 15.18 -5.96
N GLU A 85 4.30 13.99 -6.51
CA GLU A 85 3.31 13.82 -7.58
C GLU A 85 1.88 13.56 -7.07
N GLN A 86 1.72 12.86 -5.94
CA GLN A 86 0.41 12.42 -5.43
C GLN A 86 -0.02 13.17 -4.18
N ASN A 87 0.87 13.93 -3.54
CA ASN A 87 0.63 14.55 -2.22
C ASN A 87 0.06 13.55 -1.19
N MET A 88 0.56 12.31 -1.24
CA MET A 88 0.03 11.21 -0.45
C MET A 88 0.58 11.26 0.98
N GLU A 89 -0.27 10.98 1.96
CA GLU A 89 0.10 10.90 3.37
C GLU A 89 0.70 9.54 3.73
N GLU A 90 1.61 9.56 4.71
CA GLU A 90 2.20 8.36 5.29
C GLU A 90 1.29 7.76 6.36
N TYR A 91 1.10 6.44 6.29
CA TYR A 91 0.42 5.66 7.31
C TYR A 91 1.43 5.00 8.24
N PHE A 92 1.33 5.34 9.54
CA PHE A 92 2.19 4.83 10.60
C PHE A 92 1.53 3.75 11.48
N GLY A 93 0.29 3.36 11.17
CA GLY A 93 -0.44 2.37 11.97
C GLY A 93 -0.09 0.92 11.62
N LYS A 94 -0.84 -0.02 12.19
CA LYS A 94 -0.66 -1.45 11.92
C LYS A 94 -1.24 -1.80 10.55
N LEU A 95 -0.40 -2.34 9.67
CA LEU A 95 -0.85 -2.85 8.37
C LEU A 95 -1.47 -4.23 8.49
N SER A 96 -2.60 -4.42 7.81
CA SER A 96 -3.17 -5.72 7.49
C SER A 96 -2.66 -6.14 6.12
N LEU A 97 -1.73 -7.10 6.13
CA LEU A 97 -1.15 -7.70 4.93
C LEU A 97 -1.84 -9.05 4.65
N PRO A 98 -1.90 -9.49 3.38
CA PRO A 98 -2.30 -10.84 3.04
C PRO A 98 -1.16 -11.79 3.46
N ILE A 99 -1.32 -12.40 4.64
CA ILE A 99 -0.49 -13.52 5.13
C ILE A 99 -1.10 -14.86 4.70
#